data_AF-A0A6V2T683-F1
#
_entry.id   AF-A0A6V2T683-F1
#
_cell.length_a   1.000
_cell.length_b   1.000
_cell.length_c   1.000
_cell.angle_alpha   90.00
_cell.angle_beta   90.00
_cell.angle_gamma   90.00
#
_symmetry.space_group_name_H-M   'P 1'
#
loop_
_entity.id
_entity.type
_entity.pdbx_description
1 polymer ?
#
loop_
_entity_poly.entity_id
_entity_poly.type
_entity_poly.pdbx_seq_one_letter_code
_entity_poly.pdbx_strand_id
1 'polypeptide(L)'
;MAAAALCDGDVKMVIWDLDGTLWRGTLDEADADDDLADGSLAPLIRLLAQRGIVSSVCSFNDEERACAALQRLGVWELIVFPAISFDSAFSKPAAIRATLSAAGLSPANALFCDDEPRHRAAAAAALPGLLTCAPSLLPPESALRRCGSADPGCSRLQKYRLLEARRRAEAAAVSQAGAGDAAAQRFLDSCEVVVRLRPLRGASDEDLDRLVALTQRTNRLNYTRRRRGWYWELLERDTDLLAPDRAGGGRGGGLESFTWKVYVSDRFGEHGLAGLVAVRRGALRHFLFSCRLLGLHVEGA
;
A
#
# COMPACT_ATOMS: atom_id res chain seq x y z
N MET A 1 13.75 16.12 12.25
CA MET A 1 13.91 15.32 11.00
C MET A 1 12.71 14.40 10.75
N ALA A 2 12.27 13.56 11.69
CA ALA A 2 11.09 12.69 11.49
C ALA A 2 9.80 13.44 11.13
N ALA A 3 9.57 14.60 11.75
CA ALA A 3 8.47 15.51 11.42
C ALA A 3 8.47 16.00 9.97
N ALA A 4 9.63 16.41 9.46
CA ALA A 4 9.76 16.87 8.08
C ALA A 4 9.50 15.69 7.12
N ALA A 5 10.11 14.53 7.37
CA ALA A 5 9.97 13.37 6.50
C ALA A 5 8.53 12.82 6.42
N LEU A 6 7.77 12.83 7.52
CA LEU A 6 6.34 12.50 7.49
C LEU A 6 5.54 13.46 6.61
N CYS A 7 5.95 14.73 6.56
CA CYS A 7 5.22 15.82 5.90
C CYS A 7 5.69 16.12 4.48
N ASP A 8 6.90 15.73 4.12
CA ASP A 8 7.47 15.84 2.77
C ASP A 8 6.88 14.79 1.80
N GLY A 9 6.07 13.85 2.31
CA GLY A 9 5.23 12.94 1.51
C GLY A 9 5.88 11.62 1.11
N ASP A 10 7.11 11.35 1.57
CA ASP A 10 7.83 10.13 1.25
C ASP A 10 7.44 8.94 2.14
N VAL A 11 7.00 9.22 3.37
CA VAL A 11 6.52 8.18 4.31
C VAL A 11 5.13 7.71 3.92
N LYS A 12 5.00 6.40 3.73
CA LYS A 12 3.76 5.70 3.38
C LYS A 12 3.28 4.78 4.51
N MET A 13 4.18 4.39 5.41
CA MET A 13 3.90 3.52 6.53
C MET A 13 4.61 3.99 7.81
N VAL A 14 3.91 3.97 8.93
CA VAL A 14 4.52 4.06 10.26
C VAL A 14 4.46 2.68 10.91
N ILE A 15 5.59 2.23 11.45
CA ILE A 15 5.73 0.96 12.17
C ILE A 15 5.93 1.32 13.64
N TRP A 16 5.01 0.87 14.49
CA TRP A 16 4.96 1.19 15.91
C TRP A 16 5.52 0.05 16.74
N ASP A 17 6.38 0.36 17.69
CA ASP A 17 6.47 -0.46 18.89
C ASP A 17 5.21 -0.32 19.75
N LEU A 18 5.03 -1.19 20.74
CA LEU A 18 3.86 -1.24 21.60
C LEU A 18 4.12 -0.66 22.99
N ASP A 19 4.78 -1.45 23.85
CA ASP A 19 5.13 -1.05 25.22
C ASP A 19 6.03 0.20 25.20
N GLY A 20 5.76 1.16 26.08
CA GLY A 20 6.46 2.45 26.13
C GLY A 20 6.23 3.37 24.92
N THR A 21 5.48 2.93 23.91
CA THR A 21 5.27 3.66 22.65
C THR A 21 3.80 4.01 22.39
N LEU A 22 2.91 3.01 22.24
CA LEU A 22 1.48 3.24 22.02
C LEU A 22 0.69 3.40 23.32
N TRP A 23 1.24 2.88 24.41
CA TRP A 23 0.77 3.00 25.78
C TRP A 23 1.97 3.10 26.73
N ARG A 24 1.71 3.43 28.00
CA ARG A 24 2.78 3.53 28.99
C ARG A 24 3.16 2.17 29.54
N GLY A 25 4.45 2.00 29.81
CA GLY A 25 4.97 0.79 30.45
C GLY A 25 4.71 -0.48 29.63
N THR A 26 4.66 -1.60 30.36
CA THR A 26 4.30 -2.92 29.86
C THR A 26 2.89 -3.27 30.32
N LEU A 27 2.15 -4.02 29.51
CA LEU A 27 0.83 -4.53 29.91
C LEU A 27 0.97 -5.50 31.09
N ASP A 28 0.84 -5.03 32.34
CA ASP A 28 0.66 -5.85 33.53
C ASP A 28 -0.84 -5.88 33.89
N GLU A 29 -1.37 -7.06 34.20
CA GLU A 29 -2.83 -7.34 34.15
C GLU A 29 -3.71 -6.62 35.20
N ALA A 30 -3.15 -5.71 36.00
CA ALA A 30 -3.88 -4.93 37.00
C ALA A 30 -4.22 -3.49 36.58
N ASP A 31 -3.39 -2.85 35.74
CA ASP A 31 -3.48 -1.40 35.43
C ASP A 31 -3.67 -1.11 33.92
N ALA A 32 -3.97 -2.16 33.15
CA ALA A 32 -3.97 -2.14 31.69
C ALA A 32 -5.02 -1.21 31.04
N ASP A 33 -5.96 -0.61 31.78
CA ASP A 33 -6.88 0.40 31.23
C ASP A 33 -6.38 1.83 31.47
N ASP A 34 -5.71 2.09 32.59
CA ASP A 34 -5.10 3.40 32.88
C ASP A 34 -3.87 3.63 31.98
N ASP A 35 -3.06 2.59 31.74
CA ASP A 35 -1.90 2.63 30.83
C ASP A 35 -2.28 2.90 29.37
N LEU A 36 -3.49 2.48 28.97
CA LEU A 36 -4.03 2.72 27.63
C LEU A 36 -4.69 4.10 27.48
N ALA A 37 -5.17 4.70 28.57
CA ALA A 37 -5.92 5.96 28.53
C ALA A 37 -5.02 7.20 28.50
N ASP A 38 -3.91 7.22 29.24
CA ASP A 38 -3.06 8.41 29.37
C ASP A 38 -1.87 8.41 28.41
N GLY A 39 -1.93 9.26 27.38
CA GLY A 39 -0.83 9.47 26.44
C GLY A 39 -0.77 8.52 25.25
N SER A 40 -1.86 7.77 24.99
CA SER A 40 -1.91 6.89 23.83
C SER A 40 -1.80 7.62 22.49
N LEU A 41 -1.03 7.04 21.57
CA LEU A 41 -0.91 7.52 20.19
C LEU A 41 -2.03 7.01 19.26
N ALA A 42 -3.07 6.37 19.80
CA ALA A 42 -4.21 5.89 19.03
C ALA A 42 -4.92 6.98 18.17
N PRO A 43 -5.14 8.22 18.65
CA PRO A 43 -5.67 9.30 17.80
C PRO A 43 -4.78 9.60 16.60
N LEU A 44 -3.46 9.47 16.77
CA LEU A 44 -2.51 9.71 15.69
C LEU A 44 -2.59 8.61 14.61
N ILE A 45 -2.73 7.34 15.00
CA ILE A 45 -2.93 6.24 14.04
C ILE A 45 -4.18 6.50 13.18
N ARG A 46 -5.28 6.95 13.79
CA ARG A 46 -6.51 7.31 13.07
C ARG A 46 -6.28 8.44 12.07
N LEU A 47 -5.59 9.49 12.49
CA LEU A 47 -5.26 10.61 11.61
C LEU A 47 -4.39 10.15 10.44
N LEU A 48 -3.35 9.37 10.68
CA LEU A 48 -2.46 8.88 9.62
C LEU A 48 -3.23 8.06 8.58
N ALA A 49 -4.16 7.20 9.01
CA ALA A 49 -5.03 6.45 8.11
C ALA A 49 -5.87 7.38 7.21
N GLN A 50 -6.45 8.45 7.77
CA GLN A 50 -7.20 9.48 7.04
C GLN A 50 -6.32 10.36 6.13
N ARG A 51 -5.00 10.31 6.33
CA ARG A 51 -3.98 10.96 5.50
C ARG A 51 -3.28 9.98 4.55
N GLY A 52 -3.79 8.74 4.49
CA GLY A 52 -3.31 7.71 3.60
C GLY A 52 -1.93 7.16 3.94
N ILE A 53 -1.48 7.34 5.18
CA ILE A 53 -0.28 6.74 5.74
C ILE A 53 -0.74 5.55 6.58
N VAL A 54 -0.35 4.33 6.18
CA VAL A 54 -0.80 3.11 6.88
C VAL A 54 0.03 2.85 8.13
N SER A 55 -0.54 2.13 9.10
CA SER A 55 0.17 1.76 10.32
C SER A 55 0.41 0.25 10.38
N SER A 56 1.58 -0.14 10.87
CA SER A 56 1.96 -1.51 11.20
C SER A 56 2.53 -1.55 12.61
N VAL A 57 2.71 -2.72 13.20
CA VAL A 57 3.30 -2.89 14.53
C VAL A 57 4.47 -3.86 14.47
N CYS A 58 5.53 -3.58 15.23
CA CYS A 58 6.70 -4.44 15.37
C CYS A 58 7.16 -4.46 16.82
N SER A 59 6.82 -5.52 17.55
CA SER A 59 7.07 -5.58 19.00
C SER A 59 7.40 -6.97 19.50
N PHE A 60 8.26 -7.01 20.52
CA PHE A 60 8.55 -8.23 21.26
C PHE A 60 7.53 -8.35 22.39
N ASN A 61 6.40 -9.01 22.12
CA ASN A 61 5.24 -9.06 23.02
C ASN A 61 4.44 -10.35 22.77
N ASP A 62 3.57 -10.69 23.71
CA ASP A 62 2.57 -11.74 23.52
C ASP A 62 1.50 -11.26 22.52
N GLU A 63 1.27 -12.05 21.47
CA GLU A 63 0.41 -11.65 20.36
C GLU A 63 -1.05 -11.50 20.78
N GLU A 64 -1.57 -12.40 21.61
CA GLU A 64 -2.97 -12.37 22.06
C GLU A 64 -3.23 -11.14 22.94
N ARG A 65 -2.35 -10.89 23.91
CA ARG A 65 -2.44 -9.72 24.82
C ARG A 65 -2.29 -8.40 24.08
N ALA A 66 -1.31 -8.30 23.18
CA ALA A 66 -1.10 -7.12 22.36
C ALA A 66 -2.28 -6.84 21.42
N CYS A 67 -2.84 -7.88 20.80
CA CYS A 67 -4.03 -7.77 19.94
C CYS A 67 -5.23 -7.26 20.74
N ALA A 68 -5.50 -7.84 21.91
CA ALA A 68 -6.58 -7.41 22.80
C ALA A 68 -6.41 -5.94 23.24
N ALA A 69 -5.19 -5.50 23.54
CA ALA A 69 -4.91 -4.09 23.87
C ALA A 69 -5.17 -3.15 22.68
N LEU A 70 -4.69 -3.49 21.48
CA LEU A 70 -4.94 -2.71 20.26
C LEU A 70 -6.43 -2.64 19.90
N GLN A 71 -7.20 -3.69 20.20
CA GLN A 71 -8.66 -3.73 20.04
C GLN A 71 -9.34 -2.80 21.04
N ARG A 72 -8.95 -2.83 22.32
CA ARG A 72 -9.45 -1.90 23.36
C ARG A 72 -9.14 -0.44 23.02
N LEU A 73 -7.95 -0.16 22.49
CA LEU A 73 -7.59 1.15 21.95
C LEU A 73 -8.39 1.55 20.69
N GLY A 74 -9.12 0.62 20.07
CA GLY A 74 -9.90 0.84 18.85
C GLY A 74 -9.02 1.16 17.64
N VAL A 75 -7.82 0.58 17.56
CA VAL A 75 -6.88 0.79 16.45
C VAL A 75 -6.42 -0.50 15.77
N TRP A 76 -6.75 -1.68 16.29
CA TRP A 76 -6.45 -2.96 15.64
C TRP A 76 -6.88 -2.98 14.17
N GLU A 77 -8.07 -2.43 13.89
CA GLU A 77 -8.60 -2.37 12.53
C GLU A 77 -7.85 -1.39 11.59
N LEU A 78 -6.88 -0.65 12.11
CA LEU A 78 -6.05 0.30 11.36
C LEU A 78 -4.61 -0.20 11.18
N ILE A 79 -4.29 -1.35 11.75
CA ILE A 79 -2.99 -2.00 11.64
C ILE A 79 -3.01 -2.99 10.47
N VAL A 80 -1.91 -3.01 9.72
CA VAL A 80 -1.63 -3.98 8.64
C VAL A 80 -0.25 -4.58 8.84
N PHE A 81 -0.10 -5.85 8.47
CA PHE A 81 1.15 -6.63 8.59
C PHE A 81 1.74 -6.59 10.00
N PRO A 82 0.97 -6.88 11.08
CA PRO A 82 1.50 -6.87 12.43
C PRO A 82 2.61 -7.92 12.56
N ALA A 83 3.71 -7.53 13.20
CA ALA A 83 4.82 -8.40 13.55
C ALA A 83 5.00 -8.37 15.07
N ILE A 84 4.27 -9.24 15.76
CA ILE A 84 4.30 -9.38 17.21
C ILE A 84 4.77 -10.79 17.51
N SER A 85 5.77 -10.94 18.36
CA SER A 85 6.24 -12.25 18.78
C SER A 85 6.94 -12.17 20.12
N PHE A 86 6.75 -13.20 20.95
CA PHE A 86 7.46 -13.39 22.19
C PHE A 86 8.62 -14.40 22.06
N ASP A 87 8.94 -14.82 20.84
CA ASP A 87 10.06 -15.73 20.58
C ASP A 87 11.39 -15.00 20.82
N SER A 88 12.26 -15.56 21.66
CA SER A 88 13.62 -15.06 21.89
C SER A 88 14.47 -14.83 20.63
N ALA A 89 14.16 -15.52 19.52
CA ALA A 89 14.80 -15.31 18.22
C ALA A 89 14.23 -14.09 17.44
N PHE A 90 13.19 -13.45 17.95
CA PHE A 90 12.55 -12.31 17.32
C PHE A 90 13.51 -11.13 17.21
N SER A 91 13.61 -10.61 15.99
CA SER A 91 14.47 -9.49 15.65
C SER A 91 13.64 -8.39 15.00
N LYS A 92 13.48 -7.24 15.68
CA LYS A 92 12.74 -6.10 15.13
C LYS A 92 13.27 -5.68 13.74
N PRO A 93 14.60 -5.60 13.49
CA PRO A 93 15.09 -5.33 12.14
C PRO A 93 14.67 -6.36 11.07
N ALA A 94 14.69 -7.65 11.40
CA ALA A 94 14.26 -8.70 10.47
C ALA A 94 12.76 -8.64 10.20
N ALA A 95 11.97 -8.44 11.26
CA ALA A 95 10.52 -8.27 11.18
C ALA A 95 10.13 -7.05 10.35
N ILE A 96 10.73 -5.87 10.60
CA ILE A 96 10.51 -4.65 9.81
C ILE A 96 10.83 -4.90 8.33
N ARG A 97 11.94 -5.59 8.01
CA ARG A 97 12.28 -5.93 6.63
C ARG A 97 11.21 -6.80 5.98
N ALA A 98 10.71 -7.81 6.68
CA ALA A 98 9.66 -8.69 6.18
C ALA A 98 8.35 -7.93 5.95
N THR A 99 7.93 -7.09 6.90
CA THR A 99 6.76 -6.21 6.80
C THR A 99 6.85 -5.30 5.57
N LEU A 100 7.99 -4.61 5.37
CA LEU A 100 8.18 -3.72 4.23
C LEU A 100 8.20 -4.48 2.89
N SER A 101 8.83 -5.66 2.86
CA SER A 101 8.85 -6.53 1.68
C SER A 101 7.43 -6.98 1.30
N ALA A 102 6.65 -7.47 2.27
CA ALA A 102 5.27 -7.88 2.07
C ALA A 102 4.38 -6.72 1.58
N ALA A 103 4.61 -5.52 2.11
CA ALA A 103 3.94 -4.28 1.72
C ALA A 103 4.42 -3.70 0.37
N GLY A 104 5.52 -4.21 -0.19
CA GLY A 104 6.14 -3.66 -1.40
C GLY A 104 6.67 -2.24 -1.22
N LEU A 105 7.17 -1.92 -0.02
CA LEU A 105 7.72 -0.61 0.35
C LEU A 105 9.24 -0.68 0.53
N SER A 106 9.92 0.41 0.15
CA SER A 106 11.33 0.60 0.48
C SER A 106 11.48 1.12 1.91
N PRO A 107 12.62 0.91 2.58
CA PRO A 107 12.89 1.49 3.91
C PRO A 107 12.70 3.01 3.96
N ALA A 108 13.07 3.73 2.91
CA ALA A 108 12.87 5.19 2.79
C ALA A 108 11.41 5.63 2.80
N ASN A 109 10.45 4.70 2.61
CA ASN A 109 9.02 5.00 2.69
C ASN A 109 8.41 4.66 4.05
N ALA A 110 9.22 4.37 5.06
CA ALA A 110 8.74 3.97 6.37
C ALA A 110 9.41 4.74 7.51
N LEU A 111 8.64 4.94 8.57
CA LEU A 111 9.10 5.46 9.85
C LEU A 111 8.90 4.39 10.93
N PHE A 112 9.95 4.03 11.65
CA PHE A 112 9.87 3.18 12.82
C PHE A 112 9.86 4.02 14.10
N CYS A 113 8.78 3.92 14.87
CA CYS A 113 8.59 4.63 16.12
C CYS A 113 8.71 3.66 17.29
N ASP A 114 9.70 3.88 18.15
CA ASP A 114 10.04 3.01 19.28
C ASP A 114 10.70 3.91 20.33
N ASP A 115 10.36 3.76 21.62
CA ASP A 115 10.87 4.59 22.71
C ASP A 115 12.32 4.25 23.06
N GLU A 116 12.74 3.01 22.84
CA GLU A 116 14.04 2.49 23.21
C GLU A 116 15.12 2.81 22.14
N PRO A 117 16.12 3.66 22.47
CA PRO A 117 17.15 4.08 21.51
C PRO A 117 17.92 2.95 20.84
N ARG A 118 18.18 1.84 21.55
CA ARG A 118 18.94 0.71 20.99
C ARG A 118 18.18 0.01 19.86
N HIS A 119 16.86 -0.10 19.96
CA HIS A 119 16.02 -0.70 18.91
C HIS A 119 16.03 0.17 17.65
N ARG A 120 15.88 1.48 17.82
CA ARG A 120 15.96 2.45 16.71
C ARG A 120 17.31 2.40 16.01
N ALA A 121 18.40 2.36 16.76
CA ALA A 121 19.75 2.29 16.21
C ALA A 121 19.98 0.99 15.42
N ALA A 122 19.56 -0.16 15.98
CA ALA A 122 19.68 -1.46 15.32
C ALA A 122 18.87 -1.52 14.01
N ALA A 123 17.64 -1.02 14.03
CA ALA A 123 16.78 -0.96 12.84
C ALA A 123 17.37 -0.06 11.74
N ALA A 124 17.84 1.14 12.10
CA ALA A 124 18.47 2.07 11.15
C ALA A 124 19.77 1.50 10.55
N ALA A 125 20.60 0.82 11.34
CA ALA A 125 21.83 0.20 10.87
C ALA A 125 21.55 -0.96 9.90
N ALA A 126 20.55 -1.79 10.19
CA ALA A 126 20.21 -2.96 9.37
C ALA A 126 19.40 -2.62 8.11
N LEU A 127 18.68 -1.49 8.09
CA LEU A 127 17.86 -1.04 6.97
C LEU A 127 18.24 0.39 6.55
N PRO A 128 19.26 0.55 5.67
CA PRO A 128 19.64 1.86 5.16
C PRO A 128 18.45 2.60 4.55
N GLY A 129 18.24 3.85 5.00
CA GLY A 129 17.14 4.70 4.58
C GLY A 129 15.87 4.59 5.43
N LEU A 130 15.77 3.62 6.34
CA LEU A 130 14.68 3.58 7.32
C LEU A 130 14.76 4.81 8.24
N LEU A 131 13.66 5.54 8.34
CA LEU A 131 13.54 6.63 9.29
C LEU A 131 13.20 6.06 10.66
N THR A 132 13.76 6.63 11.72
CA THR A 132 13.42 6.24 13.10
C THR A 132 13.13 7.46 13.96
N CYS A 133 12.22 7.33 14.93
CA CYS A 133 11.92 8.38 15.90
C CYS A 133 11.50 7.81 17.25
N ALA A 134 11.78 8.56 18.32
CA ALA A 134 11.14 8.32 19.60
C ALA A 134 9.70 8.89 19.58
N PRO A 135 8.76 8.32 20.35
CA PRO A 135 7.39 8.83 20.47
C PRO A 135 7.32 10.31 20.84
N SER A 136 8.20 10.76 21.74
CA SER A 136 8.32 12.16 22.19
C SER A 136 8.75 13.15 21.11
N LEU A 137 9.27 12.65 19.97
CA LEU A 137 9.71 13.47 18.84
C LEU A 137 8.69 13.47 17.68
N LEU A 138 7.55 12.80 17.86
CA LEU A 138 6.48 12.84 16.87
C LEU A 138 5.89 14.25 16.79
N PRO A 139 5.50 14.70 15.58
CA PRO A 139 4.86 15.99 15.44
C PRO A 139 3.51 15.99 16.16
N PRO A 140 3.04 17.17 16.61
CA PRO A 140 1.67 17.29 17.09
C PRO A 140 0.69 16.98 15.96
N GLU A 141 -0.51 16.56 16.34
CA GLU A 141 -1.60 16.22 15.42
C GLU A 141 -1.89 17.33 14.39
N SER A 142 -1.83 18.59 14.82
CA SER A 142 -2.03 19.77 13.98
C SER A 142 -1.03 19.87 12.82
N ALA A 143 0.20 19.38 13.00
CA ALA A 143 1.18 19.29 11.91
C ALA A 143 0.83 18.14 10.97
N LEU A 144 0.49 16.97 11.53
CA LEU A 144 0.24 15.73 10.78
C LEU A 144 -0.99 15.78 9.89
N ARG A 145 -1.96 16.63 10.22
CA ARG A 145 -3.12 16.93 9.35
C ARG A 145 -2.73 17.45 7.97
N ARG A 146 -1.55 18.05 7.82
CA ARG A 146 -1.03 18.54 6.53
C ARG A 146 -0.15 17.51 5.80
N CYS A 147 0.21 16.42 6.45
CA CYS A 147 1.16 15.44 5.96
C CYS A 147 0.43 14.35 5.15
N GLY A 148 1.07 13.72 4.17
CA GLY A 148 0.39 12.75 3.28
C GLY A 148 -0.69 13.37 2.37
N SER A 149 -1.56 12.55 1.80
CA SER A 149 -2.67 13.01 0.92
C SER A 149 -4.01 12.78 1.61
N ALA A 150 -5.00 13.66 1.43
CA ALA A 150 -6.33 13.45 1.98
C ALA A 150 -6.91 12.10 1.51
N ASP A 151 -7.30 11.26 2.46
CA ASP A 151 -7.88 9.93 2.26
C ASP A 151 -8.92 9.63 3.36
N PRO A 152 -9.97 10.47 3.51
CA PRO A 152 -10.92 10.36 4.63
C PRO A 152 -11.66 9.01 4.67
N GLY A 153 -11.78 8.33 3.53
CA GLY A 153 -12.34 6.98 3.44
C GLY A 153 -11.33 5.85 3.72
N CYS A 154 -10.10 6.17 4.13
CA CYS A 154 -9.02 5.21 4.42
C CYS A 154 -8.79 4.21 3.26
N SER A 155 -8.93 4.66 2.02
CA SER A 155 -8.88 3.78 0.84
C SER A 155 -7.52 3.10 0.67
N ARG A 156 -6.43 3.75 1.12
CA ARG A 156 -5.09 3.15 1.13
C ARG A 156 -4.98 2.02 2.15
N LEU A 157 -5.51 2.19 3.36
CA LEU A 157 -5.54 1.15 4.38
C LEU A 157 -6.25 -0.11 3.86
N GLN A 158 -7.44 0.06 3.26
CA GLN A 158 -8.20 -1.05 2.67
C GLN A 158 -7.38 -1.81 1.61
N LYS A 159 -6.66 -1.09 0.73
CA LYS A 159 -5.79 -1.72 -0.28
C LYS A 159 -4.64 -2.52 0.33
N TYR A 160 -4.06 -2.05 1.43
CA TYR A 160 -3.01 -2.79 2.13
C TYR A 160 -3.55 -4.00 2.90
N ARG A 161 -4.78 -3.95 3.42
CA ARG A 161 -5.47 -5.11 4.00
C ARG A 161 -5.74 -6.21 2.98
N LEU A 162 -6.21 -5.84 1.78
CA LEU A 162 -6.36 -6.81 0.69
C LEU A 162 -5.02 -7.47 0.33
N LEU A 163 -3.96 -6.65 0.25
CA LEU A 163 -2.61 -7.16 0.00
C LEU A 163 -2.15 -8.12 1.11
N GLU A 164 -2.37 -7.76 2.37
CA GLU A 164 -2.03 -8.60 3.53
C GLU A 164 -2.79 -9.94 3.51
N ALA A 165 -4.10 -9.91 3.31
CA ALA A 165 -4.93 -11.11 3.22
C ALA A 165 -4.43 -12.04 2.10
N ARG A 166 -4.09 -11.47 0.94
CA ARG A 166 -3.50 -12.20 -0.17
C ARG A 166 -2.14 -12.81 0.21
N ARG A 167 -1.24 -12.06 0.84
CA ARG A 167 0.09 -12.56 1.26
C ARG A 167 -0.02 -13.69 2.28
N ARG A 168 -0.96 -13.60 3.23
CA ARG A 168 -1.23 -14.68 4.18
C ARG A 168 -1.72 -15.95 3.48
N ALA A 169 -2.68 -15.80 2.56
CA ALA A 169 -3.19 -16.93 1.79
C ALA A 169 -2.12 -17.56 0.89
N GLU A 170 -1.24 -16.75 0.29
CA GLU A 170 -0.10 -17.20 -0.51
C GLU A 170 0.87 -18.03 0.34
N ALA A 171 1.26 -17.51 1.52
CA ALA A 171 2.15 -18.21 2.44
C ALA A 171 1.55 -19.53 2.95
N ALA A 172 0.25 -19.55 3.26
CA ALA A 172 -0.46 -20.77 3.66
C ALA A 172 -0.48 -21.81 2.53
N ALA A 173 -0.73 -21.38 1.28
CA ALA A 173 -0.72 -22.27 0.12
C ALA A 173 0.67 -22.86 -0.15
N VAL A 174 1.74 -22.06 -0.06
CA VAL A 174 3.12 -22.53 -0.21
C VAL A 174 3.51 -23.53 0.89
N SER A 175 3.08 -23.28 2.12
CA SER A 175 3.35 -24.19 3.25
C SER A 175 2.68 -25.55 3.09
N GLN A 176 1.48 -25.59 2.48
CA GLN A 176 0.74 -26.83 2.24
C GLN A 176 1.20 -27.58 0.98
N ALA A 177 1.52 -26.87 -0.10
CA ALA A 177 1.78 -27.45 -1.42
C ALA A 177 3.27 -27.62 -1.76
N GLY A 178 4.18 -27.11 -0.91
CA GLY A 178 5.61 -27.00 -1.19
C GLY A 178 5.93 -25.80 -2.09
N ALA A 179 7.20 -25.38 -2.08
CA ALA A 179 7.67 -24.28 -2.93
C ALA A 179 7.85 -24.73 -4.39
N GLY A 180 7.41 -23.91 -5.34
CA GLY A 180 7.64 -24.13 -6.78
C GLY A 180 6.61 -23.45 -7.68
N ASP A 181 6.93 -23.31 -8.97
CA ASP A 181 6.13 -22.57 -9.95
C ASP A 181 4.70 -23.12 -10.09
N ALA A 182 4.51 -24.44 -9.98
CA ALA A 182 3.19 -25.07 -10.02
C ALA A 182 2.34 -24.74 -8.78
N ALA A 183 2.94 -24.56 -7.60
CA ALA A 183 2.21 -24.11 -6.41
C ALA A 183 1.83 -22.63 -6.53
N ALA A 184 2.73 -21.80 -7.06
CA ALA A 184 2.46 -20.40 -7.36
C ALA A 184 1.31 -20.26 -8.37
N GLN A 185 1.34 -20.99 -9.49
CA GLN A 185 0.27 -20.94 -10.50
C GLN A 185 -1.08 -21.39 -9.92
N ARG A 186 -1.12 -22.49 -9.15
CA ARG A 186 -2.36 -22.94 -8.48
C ARG A 186 -2.91 -21.89 -7.53
N PHE A 187 -2.05 -21.18 -6.80
CA PHE A 187 -2.48 -20.07 -5.95
C PHE A 187 -3.09 -18.92 -6.78
N LEU A 188 -2.46 -18.55 -7.90
CA LEU A 188 -2.97 -17.52 -8.82
C LEU A 188 -4.33 -17.89 -9.40
N ASP A 189 -4.50 -19.14 -9.84
CA ASP A 189 -5.77 -19.64 -10.35
C ASP A 189 -6.85 -19.55 -9.24
N SER A 190 -6.50 -19.91 -8.01
CA SER A 190 -7.40 -19.81 -6.85
C SER A 190 -7.76 -18.37 -6.45
N CYS A 191 -7.03 -17.36 -6.93
CA CYS A 191 -7.35 -15.97 -6.64
C CYS A 191 -8.58 -15.48 -7.43
N GLU A 192 -9.01 -16.20 -8.48
CA GLU A 192 -10.18 -15.84 -9.29
C GLU A 192 -10.10 -14.39 -9.80
N VAL A 193 -8.95 -14.03 -10.38
CA VAL A 193 -8.68 -12.67 -10.85
C VAL A 193 -9.63 -12.34 -12.00
N VAL A 194 -10.37 -11.24 -11.86
CA VAL A 194 -11.26 -10.71 -12.90
C VAL A 194 -10.74 -9.36 -13.35
N VAL A 195 -10.46 -9.25 -14.65
CA VAL A 195 -10.04 -8.01 -15.30
C VAL A 195 -11.22 -7.44 -16.07
N ARG A 196 -11.63 -6.21 -15.75
CA ARG A 196 -12.69 -5.49 -16.46
C ARG A 196 -12.09 -4.30 -17.20
N LEU A 197 -12.28 -4.30 -18.51
CA LEU A 197 -11.84 -3.21 -19.39
C LEU A 197 -13.02 -2.25 -19.60
N ARG A 198 -12.77 -0.96 -19.39
CA ARG A 198 -13.76 0.10 -19.62
C ARG A 198 -13.17 1.16 -20.53
N PRO A 199 -13.92 1.70 -21.50
CA PRO A 199 -13.46 2.84 -22.29
C PRO A 199 -12.97 3.98 -21.39
N LEU A 200 -11.86 4.63 -21.78
CA LEU A 200 -11.44 5.88 -21.13
C LEU A 200 -12.45 7.01 -21.39
N ARG A 201 -13.17 6.94 -22.51
CA ARG A 201 -14.22 7.89 -22.85
C ARG A 201 -15.30 7.90 -21.77
N GLY A 202 -15.65 9.10 -21.29
CA GLY A 202 -16.63 9.27 -20.21
C GLY A 202 -16.09 8.89 -18.83
N ALA A 203 -14.77 8.80 -18.65
CA ALA A 203 -14.17 8.70 -17.33
C ALA A 203 -14.51 9.93 -16.48
N SER A 204 -14.77 9.71 -15.19
CA SER A 204 -14.92 10.78 -14.21
C SER A 204 -13.58 11.43 -13.92
N ASP A 205 -13.61 12.67 -13.42
CA ASP A 205 -12.40 13.38 -12.97
C ASP A 205 -11.60 12.57 -11.93
N GLU A 206 -12.28 11.81 -11.07
CA GLU A 206 -11.65 10.93 -10.10
C GLU A 206 -10.84 9.79 -10.75
N ASP A 207 -11.40 9.12 -11.77
CA ASP A 207 -10.66 8.10 -12.52
C ASP A 207 -9.42 8.69 -13.19
N LEU A 208 -9.57 9.91 -13.71
CA LEU A 208 -8.52 10.64 -14.41
C LEU A 208 -7.37 11.02 -13.46
N ASP A 209 -7.69 11.64 -12.32
CA ASP A 209 -6.73 11.95 -11.25
C ASP A 209 -6.01 10.69 -10.76
N ARG A 210 -6.76 9.57 -10.68
CA ARG A 210 -6.22 8.28 -10.27
C ARG A 210 -5.20 7.74 -11.28
N LEU A 211 -5.48 7.83 -12.58
CA LEU A 211 -4.54 7.43 -13.64
C LEU A 211 -3.28 8.29 -13.62
N VAL A 212 -3.41 9.60 -13.43
CA VAL A 212 -2.26 10.50 -13.27
C VAL A 212 -1.40 10.05 -12.08
N ALA A 213 -2.03 9.81 -10.93
CA ALA A 213 -1.31 9.32 -9.75
C ALA A 213 -0.63 7.96 -9.98
N LEU A 214 -1.22 7.07 -10.79
CA LEU A 214 -0.60 5.80 -11.16
C LEU A 214 0.65 6.01 -12.02
N THR A 215 0.62 6.90 -13.02
CA THR A 215 1.79 7.15 -13.88
C THR A 215 2.99 7.71 -13.14
N GLN A 216 2.75 8.48 -12.08
CA GLN A 216 3.82 9.03 -11.23
C GLN A 216 4.44 7.99 -10.30
N ARG A 217 3.70 6.90 -9.99
CA ARG A 217 4.07 5.92 -8.95
C ARG A 217 4.50 4.57 -9.51
N THR A 218 4.15 4.24 -10.75
CA THR A 218 4.54 2.99 -11.38
C THR A 218 5.86 3.14 -12.15
N ASN A 219 6.90 2.45 -11.69
CA ASN A 219 8.21 2.40 -12.34
C ASN A 219 8.50 1.09 -13.08
N ARG A 220 7.93 -0.05 -12.63
CA ARG A 220 8.19 -1.37 -13.24
C ARG A 220 7.27 -1.70 -14.41
N LEU A 221 5.98 -1.34 -14.32
CA LEU A 221 4.97 -1.59 -15.34
C LEU A 221 4.49 -0.30 -16.01
N ASN A 222 5.38 0.65 -16.27
CA ASN A 222 5.11 1.80 -17.13
C ASN A 222 6.03 1.69 -18.34
N TYR A 223 5.51 1.06 -19.40
CA TYR A 223 6.29 0.78 -20.63
C TYR A 223 6.91 2.05 -21.22
N THR A 224 6.19 3.17 -21.15
CA THR A 224 6.61 4.44 -21.75
C THR A 224 7.58 5.25 -20.90
N ARG A 225 7.68 4.96 -19.58
CA ARG A 225 8.44 5.73 -18.57
C ARG A 225 8.15 7.24 -18.53
N ARG A 226 7.08 7.73 -19.17
CA ARG A 226 6.69 9.15 -19.15
C ARG A 226 5.98 9.47 -17.82
N ARG A 227 6.42 10.55 -17.13
CA ARG A 227 6.02 10.84 -15.73
C ARG A 227 5.40 12.22 -15.47
N ARG A 228 5.45 13.19 -16.40
CA ARG A 228 4.89 14.55 -16.24
C ARG A 228 4.40 15.15 -17.57
N GLY A 229 3.40 16.03 -17.52
CA GLY A 229 2.85 16.78 -18.66
C GLY A 229 2.01 15.95 -19.66
N TRP A 230 2.22 14.64 -19.68
CA TRP A 230 1.67 13.72 -20.67
C TRP A 230 0.14 13.55 -20.61
N TYR A 231 -0.49 13.77 -19.45
CA TYR A 231 -1.94 13.60 -19.30
C TYR A 231 -2.70 14.72 -20.00
N TRP A 232 -2.21 15.96 -19.83
CA TRP A 232 -2.62 17.10 -20.65
C TRP A 232 -2.24 16.87 -22.10
N GLU A 233 -1.10 16.23 -22.41
CA GLU A 233 -0.76 15.87 -23.78
C GLU A 233 -1.68 14.79 -24.40
N LEU A 234 -2.18 13.83 -23.59
CA LEU A 234 -3.14 12.80 -23.99
C LEU A 234 -4.54 13.38 -24.23
N LEU A 235 -4.92 14.40 -23.46
CA LEU A 235 -6.18 15.13 -23.59
C LEU A 235 -6.14 16.26 -24.64
N GLU A 236 -5.05 17.02 -24.73
CA GLU A 236 -4.86 18.20 -25.58
C GLU A 236 -4.33 17.85 -26.97
N ARG A 237 -3.36 16.93 -27.11
CA ARG A 237 -2.80 16.53 -28.43
C ARG A 237 -3.48 15.30 -29.01
N ASP A 238 -4.16 14.51 -28.18
CA ASP A 238 -4.87 13.30 -28.59
C ASP A 238 -6.36 13.39 -28.28
N THR A 239 -6.97 14.52 -28.68
CA THR A 239 -8.43 14.58 -28.95
C THR A 239 -8.88 13.42 -29.86
N ASP A 240 -7.97 12.85 -30.65
CA ASP A 240 -8.11 11.62 -31.45
C ASP A 240 -8.13 10.29 -30.66
N LEU A 241 -7.63 10.21 -29.41
CA LEU A 241 -7.75 9.01 -28.56
C LEU A 241 -9.11 8.91 -27.84
N LEU A 242 -9.78 10.05 -27.69
CA LEU A 242 -11.16 10.17 -27.23
C LEU A 242 -12.16 10.27 -28.40
N ALA A 243 -11.65 10.57 -29.61
CA ALA A 243 -12.45 10.59 -30.82
C ALA A 243 -12.96 9.17 -31.11
N PRO A 244 -14.20 9.03 -31.59
CA PRO A 244 -14.68 7.75 -32.04
C PRO A 244 -13.73 7.23 -33.12
N ASP A 245 -13.37 5.95 -33.04
CA ASP A 245 -13.08 5.22 -34.27
C ASP A 245 -14.30 5.50 -35.15
N ARG A 246 -14.11 6.16 -36.30
CA ARG A 246 -15.20 6.25 -37.26
C ARG A 246 -15.47 4.79 -37.58
N ALA A 247 -16.56 4.25 -37.01
CA ALA A 247 -17.18 3.04 -37.46
C ALA A 247 -17.63 3.30 -38.91
N GLY A 248 -16.66 3.30 -39.82
CA GLY A 248 -16.89 3.17 -41.23
C GLY A 248 -17.29 1.73 -41.42
N GLY A 249 -18.57 1.51 -41.69
CA GLY A 249 -19.10 0.27 -42.24
C GLY A 249 -18.51 -0.03 -43.62
N GLY A 250 -17.20 -0.22 -43.68
CA GLY A 250 -16.45 -0.49 -44.90
C GLY A 250 -15.44 -1.59 -44.60
N ARG A 251 -15.60 -2.71 -45.29
CA ARG A 251 -14.63 -3.80 -45.36
C ARG A 251 -13.25 -3.24 -45.74
N GLY A 252 -12.38 -2.98 -44.77
CA GLY A 252 -11.04 -2.46 -45.01
C GLY A 252 -10.22 -2.43 -43.72
N GLY A 253 -9.10 -3.17 -43.70
CA GLY A 253 -8.26 -3.41 -42.52
C GLY A 253 -7.53 -2.17 -41.98
N GLY A 254 -8.26 -1.26 -41.34
CA GLY A 254 -7.68 -0.25 -40.45
C GLY A 254 -7.23 -0.91 -39.14
N LEU A 255 -5.97 -0.71 -38.74
CA LEU A 255 -5.50 -1.22 -37.46
C LEU A 255 -6.25 -0.54 -36.29
N GLU A 256 -6.81 -1.35 -35.40
CA GLU A 256 -7.66 -0.91 -34.28
C GLU A 256 -6.95 0.12 -33.39
N SER A 257 -7.72 1.12 -32.94
CA SER A 257 -7.27 2.13 -31.98
C SER A 257 -8.26 2.19 -30.82
N PHE A 258 -7.78 1.99 -29.60
CA PHE A 258 -8.60 2.01 -28.39
C PHE A 258 -7.79 2.45 -27.18
N THR A 259 -8.48 3.05 -26.22
CA THR A 259 -7.92 3.40 -24.91
C THR A 259 -8.85 2.94 -23.80
N TRP A 260 -8.37 2.02 -22.97
CA TRP A 260 -9.15 1.39 -21.92
C TRP A 260 -8.51 1.58 -20.55
N LYS A 261 -9.38 1.91 -19.59
CA LYS A 261 -9.13 1.80 -18.16
C LYS A 261 -9.25 0.35 -17.74
N VAL A 262 -8.33 -0.10 -16.90
CA VAL A 262 -8.29 -1.47 -16.41
C VAL A 262 -8.69 -1.50 -14.94
N TYR A 263 -9.78 -2.20 -14.64
CA TYR A 263 -10.23 -2.49 -13.28
C TYR A 263 -9.92 -3.94 -12.96
N VAL A 264 -9.49 -4.21 -11.73
CA VAL A 264 -9.11 -5.55 -11.29
C VAL A 264 -9.79 -5.87 -9.97
N SER A 265 -10.30 -7.09 -9.87
CA SER A 265 -10.79 -7.70 -8.64
C SER A 265 -10.26 -9.12 -8.51
N ASP A 266 -10.21 -9.62 -7.28
CA ASP A 266 -9.92 -11.02 -6.98
C ASP A 266 -10.84 -11.49 -5.84
N ARG A 267 -10.69 -12.74 -5.39
CA ARG A 267 -11.48 -13.28 -4.27
C ARG A 267 -11.29 -12.54 -2.94
N PHE A 268 -10.23 -11.75 -2.79
CA PHE A 268 -9.97 -10.98 -1.57
C PHE A 268 -10.70 -9.64 -1.63
N GLY A 269 -10.87 -9.06 -2.81
CA GLY A 269 -11.73 -7.90 -3.02
C GLY A 269 -11.46 -7.13 -4.31
N GLU A 270 -12.06 -5.93 -4.37
CA GLU A 270 -11.93 -5.02 -5.51
C GLU A 270 -10.68 -4.13 -5.36
N HIS A 271 -9.73 -4.24 -6.30
CA HIS A 271 -8.54 -3.37 -6.35
C HIS A 271 -8.83 -2.02 -7.01
N GLY A 272 -9.95 -1.95 -7.75
CA GLY A 272 -10.43 -0.76 -8.44
C GLY A 272 -9.60 -0.42 -9.69
N LEU A 273 -9.55 0.86 -10.03
CA LEU A 273 -8.79 1.35 -11.18
C LEU A 273 -7.29 1.10 -10.98
N ALA A 274 -6.78 0.21 -11.82
CA ALA A 274 -5.52 -0.48 -11.64
C ALA A 274 -4.55 -0.26 -12.81
N GLY A 275 -5.04 0.18 -13.97
CA GLY A 275 -4.19 0.38 -15.12
C GLY A 275 -4.83 1.13 -16.28
N LEU A 276 -4.02 1.31 -17.32
CA LEU A 276 -4.39 1.93 -18.58
C LEU A 276 -3.70 1.19 -19.72
N VAL A 277 -4.48 0.85 -20.75
CA VAL A 277 -3.97 0.32 -22.01
C VAL A 277 -4.42 1.25 -23.13
N ALA A 278 -3.50 1.66 -23.99
CA ALA A 278 -3.80 2.44 -25.19
C ALA A 278 -3.08 1.84 -26.38
N VAL A 279 -3.84 1.49 -27.41
CA VAL A 279 -3.35 1.00 -28.71
C VAL A 279 -3.79 2.00 -29.77
N ARG A 280 -2.88 2.35 -30.69
CA ARG A 280 -3.19 3.25 -31.81
C ARG A 280 -2.59 2.70 -33.08
N ARG A 281 -3.42 2.52 -34.11
CA ARG A 281 -3.03 1.91 -35.38
C ARG A 281 -2.26 0.61 -35.16
N GLY A 282 -2.73 -0.22 -34.23
CA GLY A 282 -2.12 -1.50 -33.86
C GLY A 282 -0.77 -1.41 -33.13
N ALA A 283 -0.29 -0.22 -32.80
CA ALA A 283 0.89 -0.02 -31.97
C ALA A 283 0.49 0.26 -30.52
N LEU A 284 1.06 -0.47 -29.57
CA LEU A 284 0.91 -0.21 -28.14
C LEU A 284 1.53 1.15 -27.78
N ARG A 285 0.70 2.11 -27.41
CA ARG A 285 1.13 3.46 -27.01
C ARG A 285 1.32 3.55 -25.51
N HIS A 286 0.40 2.97 -24.74
CA HIS A 286 0.47 2.99 -23.29
C HIS A 286 0.11 1.64 -22.71
N PHE A 287 0.88 1.24 -21.70
CA PHE A 287 0.65 0.06 -20.90
C PHE A 287 1.15 0.36 -19.48
N LEU A 288 0.20 0.54 -18.59
CA LEU A 288 0.41 0.97 -17.21
C LEU A 288 -0.38 0.09 -16.27
N PHE A 289 0.27 -0.46 -15.23
CA PHE A 289 -0.41 -1.16 -14.15
C PHE A 289 0.11 -0.74 -12.78
N SER A 290 -0.75 -0.81 -11.78
CA SER A 290 -0.39 -0.64 -10.37
C SER A 290 0.63 -1.70 -9.95
N CYS A 291 1.75 -1.28 -9.37
CA CYS A 291 2.77 -2.20 -8.84
C CYS A 291 2.24 -3.19 -7.79
N ARG A 292 1.10 -2.91 -7.16
CA ARG A 292 0.48 -3.82 -6.17
C ARG A 292 -0.19 -5.05 -6.79
N LEU A 293 -0.44 -5.02 -8.10
CA LEU A 293 -0.95 -6.17 -8.85
C LEU A 293 0.18 -7.01 -9.46
N LEU A 294 1.45 -6.63 -9.24
CA LEU A 294 2.58 -7.45 -9.64
C LEU A 294 2.45 -8.85 -9.05
N GLY A 295 2.56 -9.85 -9.92
CA GLY A 295 2.39 -11.25 -9.56
C GLY A 295 0.94 -11.72 -9.56
N LEU A 296 -0.04 -10.98 -10.08
CA LEU A 296 -1.35 -11.53 -10.49
C LEU A 296 -1.39 -11.92 -11.98
N HIS A 297 -0.32 -11.64 -12.72
CA HIS A 297 -0.22 -11.84 -14.17
C HIS A 297 -1.35 -11.16 -14.95
N VAL A 298 -1.94 -10.08 -14.40
CA VAL A 298 -2.99 -9.28 -15.03
C VAL A 298 -2.52 -8.72 -16.38
N GLU A 299 -1.22 -8.48 -16.52
CA GLU A 299 -0.60 -8.01 -17.74
C GLU A 299 -0.66 -9.01 -18.91
N GLY A 300 -0.91 -10.29 -18.63
CA GLY A 300 -1.03 -11.35 -19.64
C GLY A 300 -2.47 -11.66 -20.06
N ALA A 301 -3.46 -11.03 -19.43
CA ALA A 301 -4.89 -11.18 -19.73
C ALA A 301 -5.33 -10.20 -20.83
#